data_AF-A0A7D9EF25-F1
#
_entry.id   AF-A0A7D9EF25-F1
#
_cell.length_a   1.000
_cell.length_b   1.000
_cell.length_c   1.000
_cell.angle_alpha   90.00
_cell.angle_beta   90.00
_cell.angle_gamma   90.00
#
_symmetry.space_group_name_H-M   'P 1'
#
loop_
_entity.id
_entity.type
_entity.pdbx_description
1 polymer ?
#
loop_
_entity_poly.entity_id
_entity_poly.type
_entity_poly.pdbx_seq_one_letter_code
_entity_poly.pdbx_strand_id
1 'polypeptide(L)'
;MNIPSSNTTVEPFDDPQWSSAFGDISILDFRVQVAADKEYKQIKAHWSFRFKNKRPLKKLMMVNEGGCPYNLPGIGDISYVKNLMTEEISSTDFSCSVFGAYSHPSAMIGWTRMNSCLREECPYGFAYHHVIPIQVDFSGGFSFLAANNSGTTDGTTAFFGCDKGKCCACYGPVGGSGVYCGKECKAKNGGTVTKDAHAWFWVRLNPPQKVWEKCMEYRTEEENGDAAWYKLIGNRNTPVKGRCGKSEPILNDGIVVVPDNVTHNKVPQITGLLAYQKDVEVLHLRKNDAWKVMAEEEKVNAF
;
A
#
# COMPACT_ATOMS: atom_id res chain seq x y z
N MET A 1 -23.06 -0.35 -5.95
CA MET A 1 -22.15 -0.21 -4.78
C MET A 1 -22.56 1.06 -4.04
N ASN A 2 -22.90 0.98 -2.76
CA ASN A 2 -23.11 2.18 -1.95
C ASN A 2 -21.81 2.50 -1.22
N ILE A 3 -21.28 3.70 -1.43
CA ILE A 3 -20.06 4.17 -0.77
C ILE A 3 -20.49 5.29 0.18
N PRO A 4 -20.49 5.05 1.50
CA PRO A 4 -20.83 6.09 2.47
C PRO A 4 -19.79 7.23 2.38
N SER A 5 -20.24 8.48 2.15
CA SER A 5 -19.36 9.65 2.18
C SER A 5 -19.49 10.36 3.53
N SER A 6 -18.40 10.45 4.26
CA SER A 6 -18.32 11.08 5.57
C SER A 6 -17.01 11.84 5.69
N ASN A 7 -17.06 13.05 6.23
CA ASN A 7 -15.87 13.84 6.55
C ASN A 7 -15.15 13.39 7.83
N THR A 8 -15.63 12.35 8.54
CA THR A 8 -14.92 11.82 9.71
C THR A 8 -13.68 11.04 9.29
N THR A 9 -12.60 11.18 10.08
CA THR A 9 -11.40 10.34 9.93
C THR A 9 -11.81 8.88 10.08
N VAL A 10 -11.43 8.04 9.13
CA VAL A 10 -11.74 6.61 9.13
C VAL A 10 -10.56 5.88 9.76
N GLU A 11 -10.77 5.22 10.89
CA GLU A 11 -9.75 4.33 11.44
C GLU A 11 -9.67 3.05 10.60
N PRO A 12 -8.53 2.33 10.63
CA PRO A 12 -8.35 1.11 9.86
C PRO A 12 -9.45 0.04 10.04
N PHE A 13 -10.12 0.03 11.18
CA PHE A 13 -11.10 -1.00 11.52
C PHE A 13 -12.52 -0.45 11.68
N ASP A 14 -12.72 0.83 11.36
CA ASP A 14 -14.04 1.46 11.40
C ASP A 14 -14.88 1.09 10.16
N ASP A 15 -16.16 1.46 10.21
CA ASP A 15 -17.08 1.29 9.10
C ASP A 15 -16.51 1.91 7.81
N PRO A 16 -16.64 1.23 6.67
CA PRO A 16 -16.14 1.72 5.38
C PRO A 16 -16.71 3.09 5.05
N GLN A 17 -15.83 4.07 4.91
CA GLN A 17 -16.21 5.45 4.64
C GLN A 17 -15.30 6.07 3.59
N TRP A 18 -15.84 7.03 2.87
CA TRP A 18 -15.16 7.83 1.87
C TRP A 18 -14.99 9.25 2.40
N SER A 19 -13.74 9.71 2.49
CA SER A 19 -13.41 11.05 2.98
C SER A 19 -12.65 11.86 1.93
N SER A 20 -13.18 13.04 1.60
CA SER A 20 -12.50 14.05 0.78
C SER A 20 -11.46 14.85 1.57
N ALA A 21 -11.42 14.74 2.90
CA ALA A 21 -10.50 15.50 3.76
C ALA A 21 -9.03 15.25 3.41
N PHE A 22 -8.72 14.09 2.81
CA PHE A 22 -7.37 13.72 2.41
C PHE A 22 -7.03 14.09 0.96
N GLY A 23 -7.94 14.74 0.22
CA GLY A 23 -7.79 15.03 -1.21
C GLY A 23 -6.53 15.81 -1.56
N ASP A 24 -6.19 16.83 -0.76
CA ASP A 24 -5.00 17.65 -0.98
C ASP A 24 -3.71 17.02 -0.47
N ILE A 25 -3.81 15.92 0.27
CA ILE A 25 -2.63 15.28 0.85
C ILE A 25 -1.81 14.62 -0.23
N SER A 26 -0.53 14.96 -0.25
CA SER A 26 0.41 14.38 -1.18
C SER A 26 0.82 12.99 -0.71
N ILE A 27 0.37 11.97 -1.46
CA ILE A 27 0.64 10.57 -1.17
C ILE A 27 1.78 10.05 -2.04
N LEU A 28 2.53 9.09 -1.49
CA LEU A 28 3.59 8.35 -2.19
C LEU A 28 3.29 6.85 -2.25
N ASP A 29 2.48 6.37 -1.30
CA ASP A 29 2.02 5.00 -1.20
C ASP A 29 0.50 4.99 -1.19
N PHE A 30 -0.08 4.07 -1.94
CA PHE A 30 -1.51 3.83 -1.99
C PHE A 30 -1.75 2.34 -1.91
N ARG A 31 -2.68 1.88 -1.07
CA ARG A 31 -2.94 0.45 -0.89
C ARG A 31 -4.39 0.16 -1.24
N VAL A 32 -4.59 -0.94 -1.96
CA VAL A 32 -5.91 -1.50 -2.28
C VAL A 32 -6.00 -2.86 -1.61
N GLN A 33 -7.05 -3.07 -0.85
CA GLN A 33 -7.34 -4.36 -0.22
C GLN A 33 -8.75 -4.78 -0.60
N VAL A 34 -8.92 -6.05 -0.95
CA VAL A 34 -10.21 -6.60 -1.34
C VAL A 34 -10.49 -7.88 -0.57
N ALA A 35 -11.70 -7.98 -0.03
CA ALA A 35 -12.21 -9.15 0.67
C ALA A 35 -13.56 -9.59 0.10
N ALA A 36 -13.91 -10.86 0.33
CA ALA A 36 -15.21 -11.43 -0.03
C ALA A 36 -16.26 -11.29 1.11
N ASP A 37 -15.91 -10.58 2.17
CA ASP A 37 -16.74 -10.30 3.34
C ASP A 37 -16.46 -8.87 3.83
N LYS A 38 -17.38 -8.33 4.64
CA LYS A 38 -17.27 -6.97 5.19
C LYS A 38 -16.26 -6.88 6.34
N GLU A 39 -16.07 -7.99 7.04
CA GLU A 39 -15.24 -8.11 8.24
C GLU A 39 -13.76 -8.42 7.92
N TYR A 40 -13.38 -8.42 6.64
CA TYR A 40 -12.01 -8.65 6.15
C TYR A 40 -11.38 -9.99 6.51
N LYS A 41 -12.17 -10.99 6.88
CA LYS A 41 -11.67 -12.32 7.24
C LYS A 41 -11.24 -13.12 6.01
N GLN A 42 -11.82 -12.81 4.85
CA GLN A 42 -11.55 -13.47 3.58
C GLN A 42 -10.91 -12.51 2.57
N ILE A 43 -9.73 -12.01 2.92
CA ILE A 43 -8.90 -11.21 2.00
C ILE A 43 -8.60 -12.05 0.74
N LYS A 44 -8.98 -11.51 -0.42
CA LYS A 44 -8.73 -12.13 -1.73
C LYS A 44 -7.60 -11.45 -2.48
N ALA A 45 -7.38 -10.18 -2.19
CA ALA A 45 -6.30 -9.42 -2.79
C ALA A 45 -5.84 -8.29 -1.88
N HIS A 46 -4.55 -8.00 -1.92
CA HIS A 46 -3.98 -6.92 -1.16
C HIS A 46 -2.70 -6.38 -1.80
N TRP A 47 -2.76 -5.15 -2.31
CA TRP A 47 -1.65 -4.54 -3.04
C TRP A 47 -1.26 -3.19 -2.46
N SER A 48 0.04 -2.91 -2.51
CA SER A 48 0.63 -1.62 -2.19
C SER A 48 1.30 -1.06 -3.44
N PHE A 49 0.77 0.06 -3.93
CA PHE A 49 1.29 0.85 -5.03
C PHE A 49 2.27 1.88 -4.48
N ARG A 50 3.52 1.81 -4.93
CA ARG A 50 4.50 2.88 -4.72
C ARG A 50 4.50 3.78 -5.93
N PHE A 51 4.26 5.07 -5.77
CA PHE A 51 4.37 6.05 -6.86
C PHE A 51 5.82 6.50 -7.04
N LYS A 52 6.20 6.87 -8.27
CA LYS A 52 7.52 7.44 -8.57
C LYS A 52 7.63 8.84 -7.95
N ASN A 53 6.58 9.63 -8.09
CA ASN A 53 6.49 10.97 -7.53
C ASN A 53 5.34 11.10 -6.54
N LYS A 54 5.53 11.98 -5.56
CA LYS A 54 4.45 12.42 -4.67
C LYS A 54 3.39 13.16 -5.48
N ARG A 55 2.11 12.84 -5.25
CA ARG A 55 0.98 13.59 -5.84
C ARG A 55 -0.19 13.70 -4.86
N PRO A 56 -1.04 14.73 -4.99
CA PRO A 56 -2.28 14.83 -4.21
C PRO A 56 -3.20 13.63 -4.44
N LEU A 57 -3.83 13.10 -3.39
CA LEU A 57 -4.81 12.01 -3.49
C LEU A 57 -5.97 12.35 -4.44
N LYS A 58 -6.42 13.61 -4.50
CA LYS A 58 -7.44 14.08 -5.45
C LYS A 58 -7.07 13.93 -6.94
N LYS A 59 -5.80 13.57 -7.21
CA LYS A 59 -5.26 13.25 -8.54
C LYS A 59 -4.79 11.79 -8.61
N LEU A 60 -5.40 10.89 -7.84
CA LEU A 60 -5.06 9.47 -7.82
C LEU A 60 -5.17 8.83 -9.21
N MET A 61 -6.27 9.12 -9.91
CA MET A 61 -6.51 8.61 -11.25
C MET A 61 -5.88 9.52 -12.30
N MET A 62 -5.12 8.92 -13.22
CA MET A 62 -4.45 9.56 -14.34
C MET A 62 -4.97 9.00 -15.67
N VAL A 63 -4.93 9.84 -16.70
CA VAL A 63 -5.24 9.47 -18.09
C VAL A 63 -4.26 10.17 -19.00
N ASN A 64 -3.77 9.47 -20.03
CA ASN A 64 -2.76 9.99 -20.96
C ASN A 64 -1.46 10.49 -20.27
N GLU A 65 -1.21 10.02 -19.04
CA GLU A 65 -0.11 10.44 -18.18
C GLU A 65 0.29 9.28 -17.26
N GLY A 66 1.52 9.32 -16.72
CA GLY A 66 1.99 8.31 -15.74
C GLY A 66 2.00 6.88 -16.28
N GLY A 67 2.07 6.67 -17.60
CA GLY A 67 1.98 5.36 -18.23
C GLY A 67 0.55 4.86 -18.49
N CYS A 68 -0.48 5.62 -18.11
CA CYS A 68 -1.87 5.28 -18.44
C CYS A 68 -2.24 5.73 -19.87
N PRO A 69 -2.84 4.86 -20.70
CA PRO A 69 -3.29 5.21 -22.04
C PRO A 69 -4.38 6.29 -22.06
N TYR A 70 -4.55 6.97 -23.20
CA TYR A 70 -5.55 8.04 -23.35
C TYR A 70 -7.00 7.58 -23.16
N ASN A 71 -7.30 6.31 -23.47
CA ASN A 71 -8.64 5.73 -23.42
C ASN A 71 -8.89 4.88 -22.17
N LEU A 72 -7.88 4.67 -21.33
CA LEU A 72 -7.90 3.77 -20.18
C LEU A 72 -7.32 4.47 -18.94
N PRO A 73 -8.12 5.33 -18.28
CA PRO A 73 -7.73 5.94 -17.01
C PRO A 73 -7.40 4.89 -15.94
N GLY A 74 -6.44 5.22 -15.08
CA GLY A 74 -5.93 4.30 -14.08
C GLY A 74 -5.09 4.95 -12.99
N ILE A 75 -4.62 4.15 -12.04
CA ILE A 75 -3.61 4.56 -11.08
C ILE A 75 -2.27 4.50 -11.81
N GLY A 76 -1.79 5.65 -12.29
CA GLY A 76 -0.53 5.79 -13.02
C GLY A 76 0.65 6.21 -12.13
N ASP A 77 1.80 6.42 -12.76
CA ASP A 77 3.07 6.82 -12.17
C ASP A 77 3.58 5.81 -11.12
N ILE A 78 3.32 4.53 -11.35
CA ILE A 78 3.72 3.46 -10.45
C ILE A 78 5.21 3.15 -10.62
N SER A 79 5.96 3.11 -9.51
CA SER A 79 7.33 2.63 -9.43
C SER A 79 7.40 1.13 -9.24
N TYR A 80 6.58 0.58 -8.35
CA TYR A 80 6.40 -0.85 -8.17
C TYR A 80 5.08 -1.14 -7.46
N VAL A 81 4.60 -2.37 -7.61
CA VAL A 81 3.47 -2.90 -6.83
C VAL A 81 3.95 -4.06 -5.99
N LYS A 82 3.68 -4.00 -4.68
CA LYS A 82 3.93 -5.11 -3.74
C LYS A 82 2.63 -5.85 -3.48
N ASN A 83 2.61 -7.17 -3.62
CA ASN A 83 1.54 -8.01 -3.11
C ASN A 83 1.78 -8.22 -1.61
N LEU A 84 0.89 -7.70 -0.79
CA LEU A 84 1.02 -7.77 0.66
C LEU A 84 0.50 -9.10 1.24
N MET A 85 -0.13 -9.95 0.43
CA MET A 85 -0.44 -11.33 0.84
C MET A 85 0.75 -12.28 0.71
N THR A 86 1.66 -12.02 -0.24
CA THR A 86 2.88 -12.83 -0.43
C THR A 86 4.16 -12.11 0.01
N GLU A 87 4.05 -10.83 0.36
CA GLU A 87 5.16 -9.91 0.62
C GLU A 87 6.16 -9.71 -0.53
N GLU A 88 5.81 -10.11 -1.75
CA GLU A 88 6.68 -10.01 -2.93
C GLU A 88 6.37 -8.77 -3.79
N ILE A 89 7.38 -8.27 -4.49
CA ILE A 89 7.19 -7.26 -5.53
C ILE A 89 6.58 -7.96 -6.75
N SER A 90 5.32 -7.63 -7.05
CA SER A 90 4.57 -8.23 -8.16
C SER A 90 5.02 -7.72 -9.52
N SER A 91 5.43 -6.46 -9.61
CA SER A 91 5.98 -5.89 -10.84
C SER A 91 6.69 -4.56 -10.58
N THR A 92 7.77 -4.33 -11.33
CA THR A 92 8.47 -3.04 -11.45
C THR A 92 8.26 -2.37 -12.82
N ASP A 93 7.79 -3.13 -13.81
CA ASP A 93 7.58 -2.65 -15.19
C ASP A 93 6.14 -2.17 -15.43
N PHE A 94 5.27 -2.38 -14.45
CA PHE A 94 3.89 -1.97 -14.46
C PHE A 94 3.74 -0.50 -14.05
N SER A 95 3.52 0.37 -15.04
CA SER A 95 3.40 1.82 -14.81
C SER A 95 1.97 2.32 -14.56
N CYS A 96 0.93 1.56 -14.94
CA CYS A 96 -0.47 1.96 -14.78
C CYS A 96 -1.42 0.79 -14.46
N SER A 97 -2.23 0.96 -13.40
CA SER A 97 -3.36 0.07 -13.06
C SER A 97 -4.67 0.62 -13.59
N VAL A 98 -5.21 0.01 -14.65
CA VAL A 98 -6.40 0.50 -15.36
C VAL A 98 -7.66 0.30 -14.52
N PHE A 99 -8.51 1.32 -14.49
CA PHE A 99 -9.78 1.35 -13.73
C PHE A 99 -11.02 1.32 -14.62
N GLY A 100 -10.89 1.45 -15.94
CA GLY A 100 -12.02 1.40 -16.85
C GLY A 100 -11.80 2.20 -18.12
N ALA A 101 -12.82 2.22 -18.97
CA ALA A 101 -12.82 3.04 -20.19
C ALA A 101 -12.98 4.53 -19.84
N TYR A 102 -12.36 5.38 -20.67
CA TYR A 102 -12.40 6.83 -20.52
C TYR A 102 -13.84 7.37 -20.58
N SER A 103 -14.23 8.06 -19.51
CA SER A 103 -15.34 9.01 -19.50
C SER A 103 -14.78 10.43 -19.57
N HIS A 104 -15.36 11.27 -20.44
CA HIS A 104 -14.94 12.66 -20.63
C HIS A 104 -15.19 13.50 -19.36
N PRO A 105 -14.31 14.46 -18.99
CA PRO A 105 -14.46 15.27 -17.79
C PRO A 105 -15.81 15.96 -17.63
N SER A 106 -16.42 16.41 -18.74
CA SER A 106 -17.74 17.07 -18.72
C SER A 106 -18.88 16.15 -18.30
N ALA A 107 -18.73 14.83 -18.46
CA ALA A 107 -19.74 13.89 -18.05
C ALA A 107 -19.70 13.61 -16.54
N MET A 108 -18.57 13.86 -15.86
CA MET A 108 -18.39 13.58 -14.43
C MET A 108 -18.83 12.16 -14.03
N ILE A 109 -18.52 11.17 -14.86
CA ILE A 109 -18.82 9.74 -14.62
C ILE A 109 -17.50 8.99 -14.37
N GLY A 110 -17.53 7.86 -13.66
CA GLY A 110 -16.40 6.94 -13.54
C GLY A 110 -15.18 7.56 -12.86
N TRP A 111 -13.99 7.43 -13.46
CA TRP A 111 -12.72 7.88 -12.85
C TRP A 111 -12.68 9.39 -12.56
N THR A 112 -13.27 10.23 -13.42
CA THR A 112 -13.35 11.68 -13.20
C THR A 112 -14.16 11.96 -11.94
N ARG A 113 -15.27 11.25 -11.77
CA ARG A 113 -16.10 11.34 -10.57
C ARG A 113 -15.34 10.86 -9.35
N MET A 114 -14.56 9.78 -9.46
CA MET A 114 -13.75 9.30 -8.34
C MET A 114 -12.74 10.35 -7.87
N ASN A 115 -11.96 10.97 -8.77
CA ASN A 115 -11.07 12.09 -8.42
C ASN A 115 -11.85 13.29 -7.84
N SER A 116 -13.05 13.60 -8.37
CA SER A 116 -13.92 14.63 -7.81
C SER A 116 -14.34 14.29 -6.38
N CYS A 117 -14.72 13.04 -6.12
CA CYS A 117 -15.10 12.59 -4.78
C CYS A 117 -13.92 12.58 -3.82
N LEU A 118 -12.69 12.37 -4.31
CA LEU A 118 -11.49 12.52 -3.49
C LEU A 118 -11.20 13.99 -3.15
N ARG A 119 -11.73 14.94 -3.92
CA ARG A 119 -11.56 16.39 -3.69
C ARG A 119 -12.63 16.95 -2.77
N GLU A 120 -13.88 16.54 -2.98
CA GLU A 120 -15.09 17.09 -2.34
C GLU A 120 -16.06 15.96 -2.04
N GLU A 121 -16.89 16.12 -1.01
CA GLU A 121 -17.87 15.10 -0.63
C GLU A 121 -18.81 14.75 -1.79
N CYS A 122 -19.06 13.45 -1.96
CA CYS A 122 -20.01 12.92 -2.94
C CYS A 122 -21.16 12.23 -2.22
N PRO A 123 -22.30 12.91 -2.01
CA PRO A 123 -23.41 12.39 -1.19
C PRO A 123 -23.95 11.03 -1.65
N TYR A 124 -23.91 10.78 -2.96
CA TYR A 124 -24.36 9.52 -3.57
C TYR A 124 -23.20 8.56 -3.90
N GLY A 125 -21.94 8.97 -3.69
CA GLY A 125 -20.75 8.23 -4.10
C GLY A 125 -20.34 8.44 -5.57
N PHE A 126 -19.19 7.86 -5.96
CA PHE A 126 -18.63 8.08 -7.31
C PHE A 126 -19.36 7.32 -8.42
N ALA A 127 -20.16 6.32 -8.05
CA ALA A 127 -20.93 5.48 -8.97
C ALA A 127 -22.22 6.16 -9.47
N TYR A 128 -22.58 7.32 -8.91
CA TYR A 128 -23.85 8.00 -9.19
C TYR A 128 -23.61 9.38 -9.80
N HIS A 129 -24.54 9.80 -10.65
CA HIS A 129 -24.53 11.13 -11.24
C HIS A 129 -24.75 12.21 -10.17
N HIS A 130 -24.11 13.37 -10.34
CA HIS A 130 -23.99 14.39 -9.30
C HIS A 130 -25.29 15.19 -9.04
N VAL A 131 -26.10 15.43 -10.08
CA VAL A 131 -27.38 16.18 -9.96
C VAL A 131 -28.59 15.27 -9.70
N ILE A 132 -28.59 14.10 -10.33
CA ILE A 132 -29.70 13.15 -10.32
C ILE A 132 -29.09 11.83 -9.86
N PRO A 133 -29.60 11.16 -8.81
CA PRO A 133 -28.99 9.98 -8.21
C PRO A 133 -29.23 8.72 -9.07
N ILE A 134 -28.91 8.80 -10.36
CA ILE A 134 -28.90 7.68 -11.28
C ILE A 134 -27.51 7.05 -11.23
N GLN A 135 -27.47 5.74 -11.03
CA GLN A 135 -26.24 4.96 -11.08
C GLN A 135 -25.69 4.98 -12.53
N VAL A 136 -24.42 5.32 -12.68
CA VAL A 136 -23.75 5.57 -13.98
C VAL A 136 -22.47 4.75 -14.17
N ASP A 137 -22.14 3.85 -13.25
CA ASP A 137 -21.00 2.94 -13.31
C ASP A 137 -21.33 1.65 -14.07
N PHE A 138 -21.80 1.76 -15.31
CA PHE A 138 -22.07 0.60 -16.18
C PHE A 138 -20.77 -0.04 -16.70
N SER A 139 -19.66 0.67 -16.61
CA SER A 139 -18.32 0.20 -16.96
C SER A 139 -17.30 0.95 -16.12
N GLY A 140 -16.44 0.21 -15.43
CA GLY A 140 -15.47 0.75 -14.49
C GLY A 140 -15.20 -0.27 -13.39
N GLY A 141 -13.94 -0.61 -13.20
CA GLY A 141 -13.49 -1.51 -12.16
C GLY A 141 -11.98 -1.47 -12.03
N PHE A 142 -11.51 -1.62 -10.80
CA PHE A 142 -10.09 -1.76 -10.52
C PHE A 142 -9.59 -3.07 -11.13
N SER A 143 -8.59 -2.99 -11.99
CA SER A 143 -7.98 -4.16 -12.62
C SER A 143 -6.48 -4.16 -12.38
N PHE A 144 -5.95 -5.34 -12.07
CA PHE A 144 -4.54 -5.54 -11.78
C PHE A 144 -4.03 -6.79 -12.49
N LEU A 145 -2.89 -6.66 -13.15
CA LEU A 145 -2.20 -7.75 -13.81
C LEU A 145 -0.77 -7.80 -13.26
N ALA A 146 -0.44 -8.89 -12.59
CA ALA A 146 0.87 -9.11 -11.98
C ALA A 146 1.93 -9.61 -12.99
N ALA A 147 1.68 -9.47 -14.29
CA ALA A 147 2.54 -9.97 -15.37
C ALA A 147 3.15 -8.82 -16.20
N ASN A 148 4.23 -9.11 -16.92
CA ASN A 148 5.06 -8.11 -17.61
C ASN A 148 4.42 -7.43 -18.83
N ASN A 149 3.25 -7.89 -19.32
CA ASN A 149 2.62 -7.31 -20.50
C ASN A 149 1.32 -6.57 -20.14
N SER A 150 1.36 -5.26 -20.31
CA SER A 150 0.28 -4.32 -20.01
C SER A 150 -0.99 -4.59 -20.83
N GLY A 151 -2.14 -4.63 -20.16
CA GLY A 151 -3.39 -4.17 -20.77
C GLY A 151 -4.55 -5.15 -20.72
N THR A 152 -5.68 -4.64 -20.28
CA THR A 152 -7.03 -5.21 -20.16
C THR A 152 -7.62 -5.87 -21.42
N THR A 153 -6.88 -5.97 -22.53
CA THR A 153 -7.35 -6.60 -23.76
C THR A 153 -7.46 -8.13 -23.65
N ASP A 154 -6.53 -8.78 -22.94
CA ASP A 154 -6.45 -10.26 -22.86
C ASP A 154 -6.87 -10.84 -21.50
N GLY A 155 -6.88 -10.00 -20.45
CA GLY A 155 -7.39 -10.30 -19.11
C GLY A 155 -6.46 -9.81 -18.00
N THR A 156 -6.85 -10.01 -16.74
CA THR A 156 -6.14 -9.52 -15.56
C THR A 156 -5.96 -10.61 -14.51
N THR A 157 -5.02 -10.42 -13.59
CA THR A 157 -4.86 -11.29 -12.41
C THR A 157 -6.04 -11.15 -11.47
N ALA A 158 -6.55 -9.92 -11.36
CA ALA A 158 -7.76 -9.62 -10.62
C ALA A 158 -8.54 -8.45 -11.24
N PHE A 159 -9.84 -8.43 -11.01
CA PHE A 159 -10.76 -7.40 -11.48
C PHE A 159 -11.87 -7.19 -10.44
N PHE A 160 -12.18 -5.94 -10.12
CA PHE A 160 -13.23 -5.56 -9.18
C PHE A 160 -14.01 -4.37 -9.72
N GLY A 161 -15.27 -4.58 -10.07
CA GLY A 161 -16.15 -3.54 -10.60
C GLY A 161 -17.03 -4.08 -11.72
N CYS A 162 -17.40 -3.22 -12.65
CA CYS A 162 -18.34 -3.52 -13.71
C CYS A 162 -17.67 -3.48 -15.09
N ASP A 163 -17.93 -4.50 -15.91
CA ASP A 163 -17.56 -4.51 -17.32
C ASP A 163 -18.81 -4.77 -18.17
N LYS A 164 -19.15 -3.82 -19.04
CA LYS A 164 -20.37 -3.84 -19.89
C LYS A 164 -21.66 -4.20 -19.13
N GLY A 165 -21.87 -3.56 -17.98
CA GLY A 165 -23.06 -3.73 -17.14
C GLY A 165 -23.03 -4.96 -16.23
N LYS A 166 -21.97 -5.78 -16.28
CA LYS A 166 -21.80 -6.93 -15.38
C LYS A 166 -20.79 -6.59 -14.29
N CYS A 167 -21.28 -6.47 -13.07
CA CYS A 167 -20.46 -6.18 -11.90
C CYS A 167 -20.06 -7.46 -11.17
N CYS A 168 -18.78 -7.58 -10.84
CA CYS A 168 -18.23 -8.70 -10.09
C CYS A 168 -16.90 -8.33 -9.42
N ALA A 169 -16.44 -9.26 -8.60
CA ALA A 169 -15.05 -9.44 -8.30
C ALA A 169 -14.56 -10.76 -8.91
N CYS A 170 -13.40 -10.71 -9.55
CA CYS A 170 -12.70 -11.87 -10.05
C CYS A 170 -11.25 -11.83 -9.57
N TYR A 171 -10.70 -12.96 -9.17
CA TYR A 171 -9.33 -13.08 -8.71
C TYR A 171 -8.76 -14.48 -8.94
N GLY A 172 -7.44 -14.54 -9.10
CA GLY A 172 -6.69 -15.79 -9.12
C GLY A 172 -6.49 -16.45 -7.75
N PRO A 173 -5.88 -17.64 -7.72
CA PRO A 173 -5.43 -18.26 -6.48
C PRO A 173 -4.39 -17.38 -5.75
N VAL A 174 -4.25 -17.58 -4.44
CA VAL A 174 -3.27 -16.87 -3.61
C VAL A 174 -1.86 -17.04 -4.20
N GLY A 175 -1.16 -15.92 -4.41
CA GLY A 175 0.16 -15.89 -5.02
C GLY A 175 0.21 -16.11 -6.54
N GLY A 176 -0.93 -16.30 -7.19
CA GLY A 176 -0.99 -16.41 -8.65
C GLY A 176 -0.70 -15.08 -9.35
N SER A 177 0.11 -15.13 -10.40
CA SER A 177 0.46 -13.97 -11.24
C SER A 177 -0.12 -14.04 -12.67
N GLY A 178 -0.86 -15.11 -12.97
CA GLY A 178 -1.45 -15.33 -14.29
C GLY A 178 -2.64 -14.43 -14.62
N VAL A 179 -3.22 -14.68 -15.81
CA VAL A 179 -4.47 -14.06 -16.26
C VAL A 179 -5.64 -14.94 -15.82
N TYR A 180 -6.39 -14.48 -14.84
CA TYR A 180 -7.50 -15.23 -14.22
C TYR A 180 -8.87 -14.61 -14.49
N CYS A 181 -8.90 -13.36 -14.93
CA CYS A 181 -10.11 -12.57 -15.10
C CYS A 181 -10.19 -12.04 -16.53
N GLY A 182 -11.24 -12.42 -17.23
CA GLY A 182 -11.58 -11.94 -18.56
C GLY A 182 -12.67 -10.89 -18.55
N LYS A 183 -12.96 -10.38 -19.75
CA LYS A 183 -14.07 -9.45 -20.01
C LYS A 183 -15.38 -10.00 -19.46
N GLU A 184 -16.27 -9.08 -19.08
CA GLU A 184 -17.62 -9.38 -18.59
C GLU A 184 -17.61 -10.35 -17.40
N CYS A 185 -16.62 -10.22 -16.51
CA CYS A 185 -16.53 -11.03 -15.30
C CYS A 185 -16.35 -12.53 -15.54
N LYS A 186 -15.70 -12.93 -16.64
CA LYS A 186 -15.45 -14.33 -16.94
C LYS A 186 -14.18 -14.83 -16.25
N ALA A 187 -14.29 -15.86 -15.43
CA ALA A 187 -13.11 -16.58 -14.94
C ALA A 187 -12.33 -17.23 -16.10
N LYS A 188 -11.01 -17.25 -15.96
CA LYS A 188 -10.03 -17.94 -16.81
C LYS A 188 -9.02 -18.65 -15.93
N ASN A 189 -8.39 -19.72 -16.42
CA ASN A 189 -7.19 -20.34 -15.80
C ASN A 189 -7.30 -20.59 -14.28
N GLY A 190 -8.46 -21.02 -13.78
CA GLY A 190 -8.68 -21.25 -12.34
C GLY A 190 -9.06 -20.01 -11.51
N GLY A 191 -9.38 -18.89 -12.16
CA GLY A 191 -9.94 -17.71 -11.51
C GLY A 191 -11.30 -17.99 -10.87
N THR A 192 -11.59 -17.29 -9.77
CA THR A 192 -12.87 -17.36 -9.06
C THR A 192 -13.62 -16.05 -9.23
N VAL A 193 -14.93 -16.13 -9.48
CA VAL A 193 -15.81 -14.96 -9.59
C VAL A 193 -16.77 -14.95 -8.41
N THR A 194 -16.85 -13.83 -7.72
CA THR A 194 -17.86 -13.55 -6.68
C THR A 194 -18.64 -12.29 -7.03
N LYS A 195 -19.88 -12.23 -6.55
CA LYS A 195 -20.70 -11.02 -6.62
C LYS A 195 -20.56 -10.16 -5.36
N ASP A 196 -20.16 -10.78 -4.27
CA ASP A 196 -19.97 -10.09 -2.99
C ASP A 196 -18.49 -9.84 -2.77
N ALA A 197 -18.11 -8.57 -2.87
CA ALA A 197 -16.74 -8.14 -2.70
C ALA A 197 -16.70 -6.69 -2.23
N HIS A 198 -15.77 -6.43 -1.34
CA HIS A 198 -15.59 -5.15 -0.68
C HIS A 198 -14.15 -4.70 -0.87
N ALA A 199 -13.98 -3.46 -1.32
CA ALA A 199 -12.67 -2.88 -1.60
C ALA A 199 -12.42 -1.69 -0.67
N TRP A 200 -11.21 -1.63 -0.14
CA TRP A 200 -10.74 -0.54 0.70
C TRP A 200 -9.50 0.11 0.12
N PHE A 201 -9.50 1.43 0.23
CA PHE A 201 -8.44 2.29 -0.23
C PHE A 201 -7.73 2.89 0.97
N TRP A 202 -6.46 2.57 1.07
CA TRP A 202 -5.62 2.94 2.19
C TRP A 202 -4.62 3.97 1.72
N VAL A 203 -4.59 5.10 2.41
CA VAL A 203 -3.62 6.17 2.18
C VAL A 203 -2.78 6.36 3.41
N ARG A 204 -1.45 6.30 3.24
CA ARG A 204 -0.52 6.62 4.31
C ARG A 204 -0.14 8.09 4.17
N LEU A 205 -0.73 8.93 5.02
CA LEU A 205 -0.57 10.40 4.97
C LEU A 205 0.87 10.84 5.27
N ASN A 206 1.60 10.02 6.02
CA ASN A 206 3.04 10.13 6.21
C ASN A 206 3.65 8.73 6.07
N PRO A 207 4.32 8.38 4.95
CA PRO A 207 5.44 7.46 5.12
C PRO A 207 6.30 8.06 6.24
N PRO A 208 6.69 7.30 7.27
CA PRO A 208 7.43 7.84 8.41
C PRO A 208 8.52 8.72 7.82
N GLN A 209 8.40 10.02 8.10
CA GLN A 209 9.26 11.07 7.57
C GLN A 209 10.67 10.51 7.71
N LYS A 210 11.33 10.23 6.56
CA LYS A 210 12.44 9.28 6.49
C LYS A 210 13.28 9.39 7.75
N VAL A 211 13.14 8.43 8.67
CA VAL A 211 14.01 8.34 9.84
C VAL A 211 15.48 8.32 9.35
N TRP A 212 15.65 7.77 8.14
CA TRP A 212 16.83 7.78 7.29
C TRP A 212 17.40 9.15 6.90
N GLU A 213 16.67 10.27 6.93
CA GLU A 213 17.25 11.60 6.64
C GLU A 213 18.14 12.13 7.78
N LYS A 214 18.11 11.48 8.96
CA LYS A 214 18.91 11.86 10.14
C LYS A 214 20.12 10.96 10.31
N CYS A 215 21.20 11.51 10.86
CA CYS A 215 22.44 10.78 11.10
C CYS A 215 22.28 9.80 12.27
N MET A 216 22.53 8.51 12.05
CA MET A 216 22.55 7.48 13.09
C MET A 216 24.00 7.10 13.36
N GLU A 217 24.47 7.18 14.60
CA GLU A 217 25.83 6.74 14.98
C GLU A 217 25.80 5.49 15.86
N TYR A 218 26.75 4.59 15.64
CA TYR A 218 26.95 3.41 16.47
C TYR A 218 28.44 3.13 16.67
N ARG A 219 28.75 2.44 17.77
CA ARG A 219 30.12 1.99 18.08
C ARG A 219 30.18 0.48 17.88
N THR A 220 31.18 0.01 17.15
CA THR A 220 31.44 -1.43 16.94
C THR A 220 32.94 -1.68 17.01
N GLU A 221 33.32 -2.90 17.35
CA GLU A 221 34.72 -3.35 17.24
C GLU A 221 35.07 -3.62 15.78
N GLU A 222 36.21 -3.09 15.35
CA GLU A 222 36.84 -3.40 14.06
C GLU A 222 37.60 -4.73 14.17
N GLU A 223 37.95 -5.35 13.04
CA GLU A 223 38.65 -6.66 13.00
C GLU A 223 39.98 -6.67 13.76
N ASN A 224 40.57 -5.50 14.02
CA ASN A 224 41.78 -5.33 14.80
C ASN A 224 41.54 -5.24 16.33
N GLY A 225 40.28 -5.37 16.78
CA GLY A 225 39.87 -5.26 18.19
C GLY A 225 39.66 -3.82 18.68
N ASP A 226 39.88 -2.80 17.84
CA ASP A 226 39.64 -1.42 18.23
C ASP A 226 38.17 -1.04 18.07
N ALA A 227 37.61 -0.36 19.07
CA ALA A 227 36.25 0.15 18.98
C ALA A 227 36.20 1.45 18.16
N ALA A 228 35.54 1.42 17.01
CA ALA A 228 35.35 2.57 16.13
C ALA A 228 33.90 3.06 16.09
N TRP A 229 33.74 4.34 15.85
CA TRP A 229 32.44 4.97 15.60
C TRP A 229 32.13 4.95 14.11
N TYR A 230 30.90 4.59 13.78
CA TYR A 230 30.35 4.64 12.44
C TYR A 230 29.06 5.44 12.45
N LYS A 231 28.75 6.03 11.30
CA LYS A 231 27.50 6.73 11.05
C LYS A 231 26.84 6.29 9.76
N LEU A 232 25.53 6.21 9.80
CA LEU A 232 24.66 6.11 8.63
C LEU A 232 24.08 7.49 8.35
N ILE A 233 24.21 7.94 7.10
CA ILE A 233 23.70 9.23 6.64
C ILE A 233 22.72 8.96 5.51
N GLY A 234 21.48 9.42 5.64
CA GLY A 234 20.55 9.35 4.52
C GLY A 234 20.10 7.91 4.22
N ASN A 235 19.98 7.63 2.93
CA ASN A 235 19.69 6.32 2.36
C ASN A 235 20.96 5.48 2.07
N ARG A 236 22.11 5.79 2.68
CA ARG A 236 23.32 4.99 2.45
C ARG A 236 23.19 3.64 3.15
N ASN A 237 23.30 2.58 2.36
CA ASN A 237 23.36 1.20 2.86
C ASN A 237 24.72 0.85 3.47
N THR A 238 25.72 1.73 3.35
CA THR A 238 27.08 1.51 3.82
C THR A 238 27.42 2.52 4.93
N PRO A 239 27.75 2.05 6.14
CA PRO A 239 28.23 2.89 7.23
C PRO A 239 29.52 3.64 6.88
N VAL A 240 29.68 4.88 7.38
CA VAL A 240 30.87 5.71 7.21
C VAL A 240 31.54 5.89 8.56
N LYS A 241 32.87 5.75 8.66
CA LYS A 241 33.59 5.98 9.92
C LYS A 241 33.41 7.43 10.41
N GLY A 242 33.09 7.62 11.69
CA GLY A 242 32.91 8.92 12.34
C GLY A 242 31.57 9.10 13.07
N ARG A 243 31.39 10.28 13.67
CA ARG A 243 30.23 10.66 14.50
C ARG A 243 29.27 11.62 13.80
N CYS A 244 28.04 11.70 14.31
CA CYS A 244 27.05 12.71 13.94
C CYS A 244 27.38 14.07 14.58
N GLY A 245 26.81 15.16 14.05
CA GLY A 245 27.07 16.51 14.56
C GLY A 245 26.52 16.72 15.98
N LYS A 246 27.25 17.44 16.84
CA LYS A 246 26.94 17.62 18.28
C LYS A 246 25.61 18.34 18.59
N SER A 247 24.94 18.91 17.59
CA SER A 247 23.68 19.66 17.72
C SER A 247 22.44 18.90 17.24
N GLU A 248 22.58 17.64 16.84
CA GLU A 248 21.48 16.84 16.31
C GLU A 248 20.99 15.81 17.34
N PRO A 249 19.67 15.68 17.57
CA PRO A 249 19.14 14.58 18.38
C PRO A 249 19.50 13.24 17.75
N ILE A 250 20.19 12.38 18.52
CA ILE A 250 20.58 11.03 18.10
C ILE A 250 19.38 10.11 18.36
N LEU A 251 18.80 9.59 17.27
CA LEU A 251 17.67 8.68 17.30
C LEU A 251 18.17 7.24 17.10
N ASN A 252 18.01 6.41 18.14
CA ASN A 252 18.03 4.94 17.99
C ASN A 252 16.61 4.49 17.64
N ASP A 253 16.12 4.89 16.46
CA ASP A 253 14.75 4.60 16.05
C ASP A 253 14.71 3.50 15.00
N GLY A 254 14.00 2.42 15.36
CA GLY A 254 13.84 1.23 14.53
C GLY A 254 13.79 -0.02 15.39
N ILE A 255 12.84 -0.91 15.08
CA ILE A 255 12.75 -2.25 15.65
C ILE A 255 13.21 -3.22 14.57
N VAL A 256 14.28 -3.96 14.83
CA VAL A 256 14.71 -5.05 13.96
C VAL A 256 13.80 -6.24 14.23
N VAL A 257 13.00 -6.62 13.25
CA VAL A 257 12.10 -7.77 13.40
C VAL A 257 12.82 -9.03 12.94
N VAL A 258 12.99 -9.98 13.85
CA VAL A 258 13.68 -11.25 13.59
C VAL A 258 12.71 -12.43 13.73
N PRO A 259 12.83 -13.47 12.88
CA PRO A 259 11.92 -14.60 12.92
C PRO A 259 12.15 -15.53 14.12
N ASP A 260 13.41 -15.68 14.57
CA ASP A 260 13.83 -16.65 15.58
C ASP A 260 15.06 -16.18 16.35
N ASN A 261 15.42 -16.93 17.40
CA ASN A 261 16.60 -16.64 18.22
C ASN A 261 17.93 -16.76 17.45
N VAL A 262 18.00 -17.63 16.44
CA VAL A 262 19.21 -17.81 15.61
C VAL A 262 19.52 -16.52 14.84
N THR A 263 18.48 -15.88 14.32
CA THR A 263 18.56 -14.62 13.58
C THR A 263 18.70 -13.43 14.53
N HIS A 264 18.07 -13.49 15.72
CA HIS A 264 18.28 -12.52 16.79
C HIS A 264 19.77 -12.37 17.17
N ASN A 265 20.49 -13.49 17.28
CA ASN A 265 21.93 -13.48 17.59
C ASN A 265 22.82 -12.90 16.48
N LYS A 266 22.28 -12.75 15.26
CA LYS A 266 22.97 -12.12 14.12
C LYS A 266 22.66 -10.63 13.99
N VAL A 267 21.76 -10.10 14.82
CA VAL A 267 21.45 -8.67 14.83
C VAL A 267 22.70 -7.90 15.27
N PRO A 268 23.07 -6.82 14.55
CA PRO A 268 24.22 -5.99 14.93
C PRO A 268 24.17 -5.60 16.41
N GLN A 269 25.32 -5.70 17.09
CA GLN A 269 25.43 -5.50 18.53
C GLN A 269 25.48 -4.00 18.91
N ILE A 270 24.47 -3.25 18.48
CA ILE A 270 24.40 -1.80 18.65
C ILE A 270 23.64 -1.49 19.94
N THR A 271 24.29 -0.82 20.90
CA THR A 271 23.62 -0.38 22.13
C THR A 271 22.49 0.60 21.83
N GLY A 272 21.32 0.36 22.45
CA GLY A 272 20.09 1.13 22.25
C GLY A 272 19.19 0.60 21.13
N LEU A 273 19.60 -0.43 20.40
CA LEU A 273 18.81 -1.07 19.36
C LEU A 273 17.64 -1.86 19.96
N LEU A 274 16.46 -1.75 19.34
CA LEU A 274 15.30 -2.58 19.64
C LEU A 274 15.22 -3.75 18.64
N ALA A 275 14.92 -4.95 19.12
CA ALA A 275 14.66 -6.12 18.29
C ALA A 275 13.36 -6.81 18.73
N TYR A 276 12.45 -7.06 17.79
CA TYR A 276 11.22 -7.83 18.06
C TYR A 276 11.38 -9.23 17.48
N GLN A 277 11.28 -10.24 18.35
CA GLN A 277 11.44 -11.64 17.99
C GLN A 277 10.06 -12.26 17.78
N LYS A 278 9.76 -12.70 16.55
CA LYS A 278 8.40 -13.12 16.14
C LYS A 278 7.94 -14.45 16.74
N ASP A 279 8.81 -15.46 16.82
CA ASP A 279 8.45 -16.80 17.30
C ASP A 279 8.01 -16.83 18.77
N VAL A 280 8.49 -15.88 19.58
CA VAL A 280 8.18 -15.73 21.00
C VAL A 280 7.48 -14.41 21.33
N GLU A 281 7.23 -13.57 20.33
CA GLU A 281 6.59 -12.26 20.45
C GLU A 281 7.23 -11.31 21.48
N VAL A 282 8.55 -11.37 21.66
CA VAL A 282 9.29 -10.58 22.67
C VAL A 282 9.99 -9.37 22.06
N LEU A 283 9.87 -8.21 22.72
CA LEU A 283 10.65 -7.01 22.39
C LEU A 283 11.92 -6.94 23.27
N HIS A 284 13.08 -6.89 22.64
CA HIS A 284 14.39 -6.76 23.27
C HIS A 284 14.98 -5.37 23.04
N LEU A 285 15.66 -4.83 24.05
CA LEU A 285 16.52 -3.65 23.98
C LEU A 285 17.96 -4.06 24.24
N ARG A 286 18.88 -3.73 23.35
CA ARG A 286 20.31 -3.93 23.59
C ARG A 286 20.82 -2.87 24.58
N LYS A 287 21.24 -3.28 25.77
CA LYS A 287 21.83 -2.40 26.79
C LYS A 287 23.10 -3.03 27.36
N ASN A 288 24.20 -2.28 27.41
CA ASN A 288 25.49 -2.74 27.95
C ASN A 288 25.94 -4.06 27.32
N ASP A 289 25.89 -4.15 25.98
CA ASP A 289 26.28 -5.35 25.24
C ASP A 289 25.55 -6.64 25.66
N ALA A 290 24.33 -6.48 26.17
CA ALA A 290 23.39 -7.57 26.44
C ALA A 290 22.01 -7.24 25.91
N TRP A 291 21.28 -8.25 25.43
CA TRP A 291 19.86 -8.10 25.11
C TRP A 291 19.05 -8.14 26.40
N LYS A 292 18.17 -7.15 26.58
CA LYS A 292 17.24 -7.08 27.70
C LYS A 292 15.82 -7.13 27.17
N VAL A 293 15.02 -8.03 27.71
CA VAL A 293 13.59 -8.07 27.42
C VAL A 293 12.92 -6.81 28.00
N MET A 294 12.16 -6.13 27.15
CA MET A 294 11.40 -4.91 27.48
C MET A 294 9.90 -5.19 27.61
N ALA A 295 9.38 -6.14 26.83
CA ALA A 295 7.99 -6.55 26.86
C ALA A 295 7.84 -8.01 26.41
N GLU A 296 6.95 -8.74 27.10
CA GLU A 296 6.52 -10.10 26.82
C GLU A 296 5.01 -10.11 26.49
N GLU A 297 4.52 -11.20 25.90
CA GLU A 297 3.20 -11.44 25.29
C GLU A 297 1.99 -10.87 26.07
N GLU A 298 2.05 -10.80 27.41
CA GLU A 298 0.91 -10.38 28.25
C GLU A 298 0.71 -8.86 28.42
N LYS A 299 1.58 -7.99 27.90
CA LYS A 299 1.45 -6.52 28.10
C LYS A 299 1.03 -5.69 26.88
N VAL A 300 0.75 -6.32 25.75
CA VAL A 300 0.42 -5.61 24.50
C VAL A 300 -1.10 -5.47 24.27
N ASN A 301 -1.94 -6.03 25.15
CA ASN A 301 -3.41 -5.96 25.07
C ASN A 301 -4.06 -4.78 25.83
N ALA A 302 -3.36 -3.67 26.02
CA ALA A 302 -3.94 -2.51 26.70
C ALA A 302 -3.58 -1.21 25.99
N PHE A 303 -4.21 -0.95 24.83
CA PHE A 303 -4.61 0.38 24.37
C PHE A 303 -5.81 0.25 23.43
#